data_AF-A0A2A6LTD7-F1
#
_entry.id   AF-A0A2A6LTD7-F1
#
_cell.length_a   1.000
_cell.length_b   1.000
_cell.length_c   1.000
_cell.angle_alpha   90.00
_cell.angle_beta   90.00
_cell.angle_gamma   90.00
#
_symmetry.space_group_name_H-M   'P 1'
#
loop_
_entity.id
_entity.type
_entity.pdbx_description
1 polymer ?
#
loop_
_entity_poly.entity_id
_entity_poly.type
_entity_poly.pdbx_seq_one_letter_code
_entity_poly.pdbx_strand_id
1 'polypeptide(L)'
;MNPESTGKKITSGEAGAGHGNMSRRDAIKTAGLAGVAALTTSAVSTAQTAEDTPAAAQAKNPYGGVPSGGITLPPYYRPTPSLVSNNVYYPGQEQLGPDEMRISFIGSTPIPVTRAQAGTCIMVELGNGKRFFFDFGSGCVRNIIAMAVPLSVVNDIFLTHLHVDHYADLPYLFAF
;
A
#
# COMPACT_ATOMS: atom_id res chain seq x y z
N MET A 1 24.85 8.80 -57.62
CA MET A 1 23.67 8.67 -58.50
C MET A 1 22.49 8.27 -57.61
N ASN A 2 21.69 9.26 -57.22
CA ASN A 2 20.36 9.06 -56.64
C ASN A 2 19.35 8.85 -57.78
N PRO A 3 18.22 8.19 -57.50
CA PRO A 3 16.97 8.61 -58.10
C PRO A 3 15.94 8.98 -57.02
N GLU A 4 15.54 10.25 -57.01
CA GLU A 4 14.24 10.72 -56.51
C GLU A 4 13.15 10.43 -57.55
N SER A 5 11.89 10.31 -57.07
CA SER A 5 10.60 10.53 -57.78
C SER A 5 9.57 9.52 -57.23
N THR A 6 8.32 9.80 -56.86
CA THR A 6 7.47 11.00 -56.79
C THR A 6 6.26 10.61 -55.91
N GLY A 7 5.73 11.55 -55.12
CA GLY A 7 4.60 11.33 -54.23
C GLY A 7 3.27 11.02 -54.92
N LYS A 8 2.41 10.29 -54.22
CA LYS A 8 0.96 10.25 -54.48
C LYS A 8 0.20 10.54 -53.19
N LYS A 9 -0.31 11.76 -53.13
CA LYS A 9 -1.28 12.25 -52.14
C LYS A 9 -2.62 11.58 -52.46
N ILE A 10 -3.23 10.89 -51.50
CA ILE A 10 -4.59 10.36 -51.61
C ILE A 10 -5.39 10.96 -50.46
N THR A 11 -6.44 11.70 -50.79
CA THR A 11 -7.37 12.32 -49.84
C THR A 11 -8.80 11.86 -50.09
N SER A 12 -9.49 11.63 -48.96
CA SER A 12 -10.91 11.78 -48.62
C SER A 12 -11.98 10.75 -49.06
N GLY A 13 -12.75 10.34 -48.03
CA GLY A 13 -14.11 9.77 -48.04
C GLY A 13 -14.13 8.25 -47.95
N GLU A 14 -14.83 7.54 -47.04
CA GLU A 14 -15.95 7.83 -46.14
C GLU A 14 -16.08 6.68 -45.11
N ALA A 15 -16.77 6.99 -44.00
CA ALA A 15 -17.52 6.07 -43.12
C ALA A 15 -16.78 5.01 -42.26
N GLY A 16 -16.64 5.31 -40.97
CA GLY A 16 -16.35 4.34 -39.91
C GLY A 16 -16.41 4.99 -38.54
N ALA A 17 -17.56 4.90 -37.87
CA ALA A 17 -17.78 5.43 -36.51
C ALA A 17 -16.93 4.66 -35.48
N GLY A 18 -15.72 5.16 -35.20
CA GLY A 18 -14.86 4.67 -34.12
C GLY A 18 -15.21 5.35 -32.80
N HIS A 19 -15.69 4.58 -31.82
CA HIS A 19 -15.81 5.00 -30.43
C HIS A 19 -14.42 5.32 -29.87
N GLY A 20 -14.08 6.60 -29.82
CA GLY A 20 -12.86 7.08 -29.17
C GLY A 20 -12.99 6.96 -27.66
N ASN A 21 -12.19 6.08 -27.05
CA ASN A 21 -12.04 5.99 -25.60
C ASN A 21 -11.65 7.36 -25.03
N MET A 22 -12.52 7.96 -24.22
CA MET A 22 -12.21 9.21 -23.52
C MET A 22 -10.98 9.00 -22.64
N SER A 23 -9.94 9.79 -22.87
CA SER A 23 -8.74 9.77 -22.04
C SER A 23 -9.02 10.48 -20.72
N ARG A 24 -8.41 10.00 -19.63
CA ARG A 24 -8.50 10.63 -18.28
C ARG A 24 -8.19 12.14 -18.29
N ARG A 25 -7.45 12.61 -19.29
CA ARG A 25 -7.13 14.03 -19.48
C ARG A 25 -8.30 14.88 -19.99
N ASP A 26 -9.24 14.28 -20.73
CA ASP A 26 -10.40 15.00 -21.27
C ASP A 26 -11.47 15.23 -20.20
N ALA A 27 -11.66 14.27 -19.28
CA ALA A 27 -12.58 14.40 -18.15
C ALA A 27 -12.23 15.57 -17.21
N ILE A 28 -10.93 15.88 -17.06
CA ILE A 28 -10.48 16.98 -16.19
C ILE A 28 -10.73 18.34 -16.85
N LYS A 29 -10.68 18.42 -18.18
CA LYS A 29 -10.97 19.67 -18.91
C LYS A 29 -12.45 20.03 -18.86
N THR A 30 -13.35 19.06 -18.82
CA THR A 30 -14.81 19.28 -18.73
C THR A 30 -15.27 19.74 -17.34
N ALA A 31 -14.51 19.42 -16.29
CA ALA A 31 -14.82 19.85 -14.92
C ALA A 31 -14.45 21.32 -14.63
N GLY A 32 -13.60 21.94 -15.45
CA GLY A 32 -13.05 23.28 -15.22
C GLY A 32 -13.93 24.46 -15.68
N LEU A 33 -15.14 24.22 -16.20
CA LEU A 33 -15.97 25.26 -16.84
C LEU A 33 -17.40 25.38 -16.28
N ALA A 34 -17.62 25.05 -15.01
CA ALA A 34 -18.86 25.35 -14.32
C ALA A 34 -18.56 26.00 -12.96
N GLY A 35 -18.74 27.32 -12.86
CA GLY A 35 -18.78 28.00 -11.56
C GLY A 35 -18.01 29.31 -11.46
N VAL A 36 -18.12 30.22 -12.44
CA VAL A 36 -17.90 31.65 -12.18
C VAL A 36 -19.23 32.36 -12.37
N ALA A 37 -19.94 32.59 -11.26
CA ALA A 37 -21.03 33.55 -11.18
C ALA A 37 -20.89 34.32 -9.86
N ALA A 38 -20.75 35.63 -10.00
CA ALA A 38 -20.46 36.56 -8.92
C ALA A 38 -21.73 37.06 -8.21
N LEU A 39 -21.54 37.41 -6.93
CA LEU A 39 -22.29 38.34 -6.07
C LEU A 39 -23.75 38.01 -5.69
N THR A 40 -24.00 37.84 -4.39
CA THR A 40 -24.51 38.91 -3.50
C THR A 40 -24.62 38.41 -2.05
N THR A 41 -24.12 39.18 -1.10
CA THR A 41 -24.31 38.94 0.34
C THR A 41 -25.65 39.54 0.78
N SER A 42 -26.67 38.71 0.90
CA SER A 42 -27.90 39.03 1.63
C SER A 42 -28.13 37.94 2.67
N ALA A 43 -27.93 38.30 3.94
CA ALA A 43 -28.23 37.43 5.07
C ALA A 43 -29.75 37.19 5.12
N VAL A 44 -30.16 35.98 4.75
CA VAL A 44 -31.53 35.51 4.98
C VAL A 44 -31.51 34.76 6.30
N SER A 45 -32.05 35.40 7.34
CA SER A 45 -32.31 34.74 8.63
C SER A 45 -33.58 33.92 8.47
N THR A 46 -33.44 32.62 8.26
CA THR A 46 -34.56 31.67 8.39
C THR A 46 -34.47 31.02 9.75
N ALA A 47 -35.37 31.42 10.66
CA ALA A 47 -35.65 30.67 11.87
C ALA A 47 -36.16 29.28 11.47
N GLN A 48 -35.31 28.27 11.53
CA GLN A 48 -35.71 26.87 11.40
C GLN A 48 -36.21 26.40 12.76
N THR A 49 -37.53 26.32 12.87
CA THR A 49 -38.23 25.52 13.87
C THR A 49 -37.69 24.10 13.83
N ALA A 50 -37.18 23.62 14.96
CA ALA A 50 -36.75 22.23 15.12
C ALA A 50 -37.96 21.31 14.92
N GLU A 51 -38.05 20.67 13.76
CA GLU A 51 -38.89 19.50 13.59
C GLU A 51 -38.21 18.33 14.30
N ASP A 52 -38.84 17.86 15.38
CA ASP A 52 -38.50 16.60 16.06
C ASP A 52 -38.69 15.44 15.07
N THR A 53 -37.66 15.18 14.28
CA THR A 53 -37.56 13.95 13.50
C THR A 53 -37.30 12.81 14.49
N PRO A 54 -38.15 11.78 14.58
CA PRO A 54 -37.89 10.65 15.46
C PRO A 54 -36.55 10.06 15.06
N ALA A 55 -35.61 10.05 16.02
CA ALA A 55 -34.25 9.57 15.80
C ALA A 55 -34.32 8.19 15.14
N ALA A 56 -33.93 8.12 13.86
CA ALA A 56 -33.78 6.87 13.16
C ALA A 56 -32.91 5.98 14.04
N ALA A 57 -33.48 4.84 14.48
CA ALA A 57 -32.79 3.90 15.36
C ALA A 57 -31.40 3.66 14.77
N GLN A 58 -30.39 4.20 15.45
CA GLN A 58 -29.05 4.25 14.91
C GLN A 58 -28.62 2.81 14.68
N ALA A 59 -28.47 2.43 13.40
CA ALA A 59 -28.15 1.07 13.02
C ALA A 59 -26.94 0.63 13.85
N LYS A 60 -27.17 -0.34 14.74
CA LYS A 60 -26.17 -0.79 15.70
C LYS A 60 -25.07 -1.47 14.88
N ASN A 61 -23.96 -0.76 14.66
CA ASN A 61 -22.85 -1.28 13.89
C ASN A 61 -22.41 -2.62 14.54
N PRO A 62 -22.51 -3.77 13.84
CA PRO A 62 -22.10 -5.05 14.40
C PRO A 62 -20.60 -5.08 14.76
N TYR A 63 -19.82 -4.14 14.21
CA TYR A 63 -18.39 -3.95 14.47
C TYR A 63 -18.09 -2.90 15.54
N GLY A 64 -19.11 -2.23 16.09
CA GLY A 64 -18.96 -1.20 17.12
C GLY A 64 -18.35 0.11 16.60
N GLY A 65 -18.63 1.21 17.32
CA GLY A 65 -18.11 2.54 17.04
C GLY A 65 -19.05 3.47 16.26
N VAL A 66 -19.01 4.75 16.59
CA VAL A 66 -19.62 5.83 15.79
C VAL A 66 -18.76 6.09 14.55
N PRO A 67 -19.35 6.57 13.44
CA PRO A 67 -18.57 7.05 12.30
C PRO A 67 -17.48 8.02 12.78
N SER A 68 -16.23 7.79 12.39
CA SER A 68 -15.06 8.58 12.79
C SER A 68 -14.52 8.39 14.23
N GLY A 69 -15.00 7.39 14.99
CA GLY A 69 -14.54 7.11 16.36
C GLY A 69 -13.15 6.45 16.48
N GLY A 70 -12.56 6.01 15.37
CA GLY A 70 -11.31 5.25 15.37
C GLY A 70 -11.50 3.81 15.88
N ILE A 71 -10.99 2.86 15.10
CA ILE A 71 -11.06 1.40 15.32
C ILE A 71 -12.51 0.85 15.33
N THR A 72 -12.96 0.37 14.17
CA THR A 72 -14.17 -0.47 13.98
C THR A 72 -13.98 -1.90 14.48
N LEU A 73 -13.09 -2.13 15.46
CA LEU A 73 -12.80 -3.46 15.97
C LEU A 73 -13.24 -3.54 17.43
N PRO A 74 -13.64 -4.74 17.92
CA PRO A 74 -14.09 -4.91 19.29
C PRO A 74 -13.06 -4.38 20.31
N PRO A 75 -13.46 -3.99 21.53
CA PRO A 75 -12.57 -3.39 22.53
C PRO A 75 -11.34 -4.23 22.93
N TYR A 76 -11.35 -5.54 22.65
CA TYR A 76 -10.21 -6.44 22.86
C TYR A 76 -9.20 -6.42 21.71
N TYR A 77 -9.57 -5.87 20.56
CA TYR A 77 -8.71 -5.68 19.39
C TYR A 77 -8.11 -4.28 19.41
N ARG A 78 -7.43 -3.98 20.52
CA ARG A 78 -6.64 -2.76 20.65
C ARG A 78 -5.25 -3.02 20.09
N PRO A 79 -4.63 -2.03 19.41
CA PRO A 79 -3.22 -2.09 19.08
C PRO A 79 -2.39 -2.39 20.32
N THR A 80 -1.24 -3.04 20.11
CA THR A 80 -0.31 -3.30 21.19
C THR A 80 0.17 -1.98 21.81
N PRO A 81 0.36 -1.89 23.14
CA PRO A 81 0.79 -0.65 23.78
C PRO A 81 2.14 -0.11 23.29
N SER A 82 2.94 -0.97 22.66
CA SER A 82 4.22 -0.70 22.03
C SER A 82 4.12 0.03 20.69
N LEU A 83 2.94 0.06 20.06
CA LEU A 83 2.73 0.71 18.77
C LEU A 83 2.84 2.23 18.92
N VAL A 84 3.84 2.84 18.27
CA VAL A 84 4.05 4.29 18.29
C VAL A 84 3.26 4.95 17.16
N SER A 85 3.13 4.28 16.02
CA SER A 85 2.47 4.80 14.82
C SER A 85 1.49 3.81 14.21
N ASN A 86 0.25 4.25 14.01
CA ASN A 86 -0.80 3.41 13.40
C ASN A 86 -0.62 3.13 11.91
N ASN A 87 0.21 3.94 11.22
CA ASN A 87 0.27 3.93 9.76
C ASN A 87 1.59 3.37 9.22
N VAL A 88 2.69 3.64 9.92
CA VAL A 88 4.05 3.36 9.44
C VAL A 88 4.89 2.88 10.59
N TYR A 89 5.55 1.73 10.39
CA TYR A 89 6.57 1.23 11.29
C TYR A 89 7.94 1.82 10.91
N TYR A 90 8.62 2.42 11.88
CA TYR A 90 10.02 2.84 11.75
C TYR A 90 10.92 1.83 12.48
N PRO A 91 11.87 1.19 11.78
CA PRO A 91 12.73 0.19 12.39
C PRO A 91 13.45 0.68 13.66
N GLY A 92 13.40 -0.14 14.71
CA GLY A 92 14.05 0.14 16.00
C GLY A 92 13.35 1.16 16.90
N GLN A 93 12.22 1.76 16.48
CA GLN A 93 11.48 2.75 17.30
C GLN A 93 10.43 2.11 18.21
N GLU A 94 9.97 0.90 17.90
CA GLU A 94 8.91 0.21 18.65
C GLU A 94 9.47 -1.07 19.28
N GLN A 95 9.55 -1.06 20.61
CA GLN A 95 9.98 -2.20 21.42
C GLN A 95 8.84 -3.23 21.48
N LEU A 96 9.13 -4.48 21.10
CA LEU A 96 8.14 -5.56 21.21
C LEU A 96 7.83 -5.88 22.67
N GLY A 97 6.54 -5.98 22.99
CA GLY A 97 6.07 -6.50 24.27
C GLY A 97 6.34 -8.00 24.42
N PRO A 98 6.36 -8.53 25.66
CA PRO A 98 6.69 -9.93 25.92
C PRO A 98 5.72 -10.93 25.26
N ASP A 99 4.44 -10.56 25.13
CA ASP A 99 3.37 -11.36 24.52
C ASP A 99 3.02 -10.89 23.09
N GLU A 100 4.00 -10.30 22.40
CA GLU A 100 3.84 -9.73 21.06
C GLU A 100 4.75 -10.44 20.03
N MET A 101 4.26 -10.49 18.79
CA MET A 101 5.02 -10.92 17.62
C MET A 101 4.87 -9.86 16.52
N ARG A 102 5.96 -9.55 15.83
CA ARG A 102 5.96 -8.70 14.63
C ARG A 102 6.45 -9.48 13.44
N ILE A 103 5.62 -9.50 12.40
CA ILE A 103 5.90 -10.21 11.14
C ILE A 103 6.18 -9.17 10.07
N SER A 104 7.36 -9.24 9.47
CA SER A 104 7.81 -8.36 8.40
C SER A 104 8.07 -9.17 7.14
N PHE A 105 7.41 -8.78 6.05
CA PHE A 105 7.70 -9.33 4.73
C PHE A 105 8.94 -8.63 4.16
N ILE A 106 10.10 -9.24 4.36
CA ILE A 106 11.39 -8.75 3.88
C ILE A 106 11.48 -8.90 2.36
N GLY A 107 10.86 -9.93 1.80
CA GLY A 107 10.66 -10.09 0.38
C GLY A 107 9.42 -10.94 0.09
N SER A 108 8.82 -10.73 -1.08
CA SER A 108 7.46 -11.19 -1.39
C SER A 108 7.24 -11.53 -2.86
N THR A 109 8.31 -11.69 -3.63
CA THR A 109 8.22 -11.99 -5.07
C THR A 109 8.86 -13.33 -5.40
N PRO A 110 8.22 -14.14 -6.26
CA PRO A 110 8.85 -15.33 -6.80
C PRO A 110 9.92 -14.98 -7.85
N ILE A 111 10.40 -15.95 -8.61
CA ILE A 111 11.31 -15.68 -9.74
C ILE A 111 10.54 -15.03 -10.91
N PRO A 112 11.07 -13.97 -11.56
CA PRO A 112 12.29 -13.23 -11.22
C PRO A 112 12.05 -12.12 -10.19
N VAL A 113 13.03 -11.90 -9.32
CA VAL A 113 13.04 -10.77 -8.38
C VAL A 113 13.12 -9.43 -9.12
N THR A 114 12.59 -8.37 -8.52
CA THR A 114 12.61 -7.02 -9.10
C THR A 114 13.32 -6.04 -8.18
N ARG A 115 13.64 -4.84 -8.69
CA ARG A 115 14.17 -3.76 -7.83
C ARG A 115 13.23 -3.35 -6.71
N ALA A 116 11.92 -3.51 -6.93
CA ALA A 116 10.87 -3.11 -6.01
C ALA A 116 10.57 -4.21 -4.97
N GLN A 117 10.84 -5.48 -5.29
CA GLN A 117 10.48 -6.61 -4.44
C GLN A 117 11.56 -7.70 -4.51
N ALA A 118 12.13 -8.01 -3.34
CA ALA A 118 13.08 -9.09 -3.15
C ALA A 118 12.39 -10.48 -3.17
N GLY A 119 13.22 -11.52 -3.28
CA GLY A 119 12.81 -12.92 -3.15
C GLY A 119 12.22 -13.21 -1.78
N THR A 120 11.39 -14.26 -1.69
CA THR A 120 10.63 -14.58 -0.48
C THR A 120 11.50 -14.64 0.76
N CYS A 121 11.14 -13.85 1.76
CA CYS A 121 11.74 -13.87 3.09
C CYS A 121 10.78 -13.22 4.08
N ILE A 122 10.43 -13.94 5.14
CA ILE A 122 9.56 -13.45 6.21
C ILE A 122 10.36 -13.46 7.49
N MET A 123 10.51 -12.28 8.09
CA MET A 123 11.15 -12.13 9.40
C MET A 123 10.07 -12.05 10.48
N VAL A 124 10.20 -12.92 11.47
CA VAL A 124 9.32 -12.97 12.64
C VAL A 124 10.13 -12.58 13.87
N GLU A 125 9.80 -11.44 14.47
CA GLU A 125 10.38 -10.97 15.71
C GLU A 125 9.45 -11.30 16.88
N LEU A 126 10.01 -11.80 17.98
CA LEU A 126 9.26 -12.17 19.18
C LEU A 126 9.59 -11.25 20.35
N GLY A 127 8.64 -11.11 21.27
CA GLY A 127 8.80 -10.41 22.55
C GLY A 127 9.96 -10.88 23.43
N ASN A 128 10.39 -12.12 23.26
CA ASN A 128 11.57 -12.67 23.95
C ASN A 128 12.91 -12.32 23.29
N GLY A 129 12.90 -11.47 22.24
CA GLY A 129 14.08 -11.02 21.52
C GLY A 129 14.58 -11.94 20.42
N LYS A 130 14.00 -13.14 20.26
CA LYS A 130 14.35 -14.05 19.16
C LYS A 130 13.81 -13.55 17.82
N ARG A 131 14.52 -13.91 16.75
CA ARG A 131 14.11 -13.67 15.37
C ARG A 131 14.19 -14.95 14.57
N PHE A 132 13.11 -15.27 13.88
CA PHE A 132 13.05 -16.40 12.96
C PHE A 132 12.91 -15.87 11.54
N PHE A 133 13.64 -16.48 10.62
CA PHE A 133 13.57 -16.16 9.20
C PHE A 133 12.98 -17.36 8.47
N PHE A 134 11.88 -17.15 7.77
CA PHE A 134 11.30 -18.14 6.87
C PHE A 134 11.68 -17.75 5.44
N ASP A 135 12.44 -18.63 4.82
CA ASP A 135 13.15 -18.41 3.57
C ASP A 135 14.17 -17.27 3.62
N PHE A 136 15.06 -17.29 2.64
CA PHE A 136 16.19 -16.37 2.51
C PHE A 136 16.47 -16.09 1.02
N GLY A 137 15.42 -15.60 0.35
CA GLY A 137 15.39 -15.30 -1.08
C GLY A 137 16.30 -14.16 -1.53
N SER A 138 16.50 -14.05 -2.85
CA SER A 138 17.45 -13.11 -3.43
C SER A 138 17.14 -11.64 -3.10
N GLY A 139 18.13 -10.90 -2.61
CA GLY A 139 18.03 -9.50 -2.23
C GLY A 139 17.38 -9.25 -0.86
N CYS A 140 17.02 -10.28 -0.09
CA CYS A 140 16.42 -10.10 1.23
C CYS A 140 17.39 -9.47 2.22
N VAL A 141 18.70 -9.74 2.13
CA VAL A 141 19.72 -9.23 3.06
C VAL A 141 19.74 -7.70 3.09
N ARG A 142 19.57 -7.06 1.93
CA ARG A 142 19.43 -5.60 1.83
C ARG A 142 18.28 -5.07 2.68
N ASN A 143 17.15 -5.77 2.67
CA ASN A 143 15.94 -5.35 3.38
C ASN A 143 16.05 -5.67 4.88
N ILE A 144 16.72 -6.76 5.28
CA ILE A 144 17.05 -7.05 6.68
C ILE A 144 17.91 -5.92 7.29
N ILE A 145 18.94 -5.48 6.55
CA ILE A 145 19.79 -4.35 6.97
C ILE A 145 18.96 -3.06 7.04
N ALA A 146 18.06 -2.81 6.09
CA ALA A 146 17.16 -1.65 6.11
C ALA A 146 16.19 -1.68 7.31
N MET A 147 15.87 -2.86 7.83
CA MET A 147 15.12 -3.06 9.08
C MET A 147 15.98 -2.87 10.34
N ALA A 148 17.21 -2.36 10.21
CA ALA A 148 18.16 -2.17 11.30
C ALA A 148 18.44 -3.46 12.10
N VAL A 149 18.34 -4.63 11.45
CA VAL A 149 18.67 -5.92 12.06
C VAL A 149 20.11 -6.29 11.68
N PRO A 150 21.02 -6.41 12.65
CA PRO A 150 22.40 -6.83 12.38
C PRO A 150 22.45 -8.25 11.82
N LEU A 151 23.30 -8.51 10.82
CA LEU A 151 23.43 -9.86 10.26
C LEU A 151 23.96 -10.89 11.27
N SER A 152 24.67 -10.46 12.31
CA SER A 152 25.17 -11.33 13.38
C SER A 152 24.08 -11.98 14.24
N VAL A 153 22.83 -11.50 14.16
CA VAL A 153 21.70 -12.09 14.88
C VAL A 153 20.81 -12.95 13.97
N VAL A 154 21.17 -13.11 12.69
CA VAL A 154 20.44 -13.92 11.71
C VAL A 154 20.93 -15.37 11.82
N ASN A 155 20.38 -16.10 12.80
CA ASN A 155 20.85 -17.45 13.15
C ASN A 155 19.82 -18.55 12.87
N ASP A 156 18.52 -18.25 13.05
CA ASP A 156 17.45 -19.23 12.96
C ASP A 156 16.68 -19.08 11.63
N ILE A 157 17.13 -19.80 10.59
CA ILE A 157 16.56 -19.75 9.24
C ILE A 157 15.90 -21.09 8.89
N PHE A 158 14.64 -21.03 8.48
CA PHE A 158 13.84 -22.17 8.03
C PHE A 158 13.57 -22.03 6.53
N LEU A 159 13.98 -23.02 5.74
CA LEU A 159 13.67 -23.05 4.31
C LEU A 159 12.39 -23.85 4.08
N THR A 160 11.43 -23.28 3.37
CA THR A 160 10.19 -23.95 3.01
C THR A 160 10.44 -25.04 1.95
N HIS A 161 11.27 -24.72 0.96
CA HIS A 161 11.70 -25.62 -0.11
C HIS A 161 12.95 -25.04 -0.81
N LEU A 162 13.44 -25.71 -1.86
CA LEU A 162 14.73 -25.40 -2.50
C LEU A 162 14.61 -24.72 -3.87
N HIS A 163 13.58 -23.91 -4.09
CA HIS A 163 13.60 -22.99 -5.22
C HIS A 163 14.50 -21.78 -4.91
N VAL A 164 15.21 -21.29 -5.93
CA VAL A 164 16.29 -20.30 -5.75
C VAL A 164 15.80 -18.99 -5.14
N ASP A 165 14.57 -18.58 -5.40
CA ASP A 165 13.91 -17.43 -4.78
C ASP A 165 13.64 -17.58 -3.27
N HIS A 166 13.94 -18.73 -2.67
CA HIS A 166 13.78 -19.01 -1.24
C HIS A 166 15.11 -19.22 -0.49
N TYR A 167 16.26 -19.30 -1.16
CA TYR A 167 17.55 -19.54 -0.48
C TYR A 167 18.77 -18.81 -1.08
N ALA A 168 18.61 -18.09 -2.19
CA ALA A 168 19.72 -17.52 -2.95
C ALA A 168 20.64 -16.58 -2.16
N ASP A 169 20.16 -15.94 -1.09
CA ASP A 169 20.94 -14.99 -0.31
C ASP A 169 21.71 -15.64 0.87
N LEU A 170 21.52 -16.94 1.15
CA LEU A 170 22.25 -17.62 2.22
C LEU A 170 23.78 -17.47 2.13
N PRO A 171 24.39 -17.51 0.93
CA PRO A 171 25.81 -17.26 0.76
C PRO A 171 26.32 -15.93 1.33
N TYR A 172 25.48 -14.91 1.53
CA TYR A 172 25.92 -13.66 2.16
C TYR A 172 26.19 -13.79 3.67
N LEU A 173 25.59 -14.78 4.33
CA LEU A 173 25.79 -15.02 5.77
C LEU A 173 27.04 -15.86 6.05
N PHE A 174 27.38 -16.76 5.13
CA PHE A 174 28.52 -17.65 5.29
C PHE A 174 29.74 -17.05 4.58
N ALA A 175 30.80 -16.80 5.34
CA ALA A 175 32.10 -16.51 4.73
C ALA A 175 32.62 -17.82 4.13
N PHE A 176 32.74 -17.87 2.80
CA PHE A 176 33.45 -18.94 2.09
C PHE A 176 34.89 -18.52 1.84
#